data_AF-A0A355CNH8-F1
#
_entry.id   AF-A0A355CNH8-F1
#
_cell.length_a   1.000
_cell.length_b   1.000
_cell.length_c   1.000
_cell.angle_alpha   90.00
_cell.angle_beta   90.00
_cell.angle_gamma   90.00
#
_symmetry.space_group_name_H-M   'P 1'
#
loop_
_entity.id
_entity.type
_entity.pdbx_description
1 polymer ?
#
loop_
_entity_poly.entity_id
_entity_poly.type
_entity_poly.pdbx_seq_one_letter_code
_entity_poly.pdbx_strand_id
1 'polypeptide(L)'
;MSNPTHLAPDFTIGHLASHNFTVSSTTPGKVVAQKFGQEPDLPGVIITHESQVLGMISRVKFREQMSLPDRVDIYWQQPIRALLDFLRTPPLQLSENWKIDAAVQAALNRQKDLIYEPIIVVMENQSLRLLDLHTLLMAQSKILAQANKIIQKYRTDKKKSIALIQQEQAKLQQCSQLLESKQRLAEKVNNIPSPQEATLAKQAQEIAQLNQRFLRIAKLISSESRLAFQATFQGANSICNNTERILGVGKAIAKDLETVNRTSRTIGEAIEQVRHLAVQVAVVTNQLGN
;
A
#
# COMPACT_ATOMS: atom_id res chain seq x y z
N MET A 1 16.37 20.22 3.18
CA MET A 1 16.10 20.37 4.63
C MET A 1 14.68 19.90 4.90
N SER A 2 14.54 18.69 5.43
CA SER A 2 13.39 18.13 6.18
C SER A 2 13.78 16.69 6.56
N ASN A 3 14.09 16.43 7.83
CA ASN A 3 14.41 15.09 8.33
C ASN A 3 13.09 14.30 8.48
N PRO A 4 12.85 13.21 7.72
CA PRO A 4 11.60 12.48 7.80
C PRO A 4 11.71 11.42 8.90
N THR A 5 11.68 11.85 10.17
CA THR A 5 11.80 10.94 11.32
C THR A 5 10.49 10.22 11.65
N HIS A 6 9.39 10.51 10.94
CA HIS A 6 8.08 9.91 11.19
C HIS A 6 7.33 9.64 9.88
N LEU A 7 7.37 8.38 9.39
CA LEU A 7 6.55 7.95 8.25
C LEU A 7 5.23 7.38 8.80
N ALA A 8 4.13 8.08 8.57
CA ALA A 8 2.79 7.64 8.96
C ALA A 8 2.23 6.56 7.99
N PRO A 9 1.14 5.84 8.30
CA PRO A 9 0.55 4.83 7.41
C PRO A 9 0.04 5.39 6.07
N ASP A 10 -0.22 6.69 6.02
CA ASP A 10 -0.71 7.41 4.83
C ASP A 10 0.45 8.00 4.00
N PHE A 11 1.70 7.66 4.33
CA PHE A 11 2.85 8.11 3.56
C PHE A 11 2.83 7.52 2.16
N THR A 12 2.86 8.40 1.18
CA THR A 12 2.88 8.04 -0.24
C THR A 12 4.28 8.20 -0.83
N ILE A 13 4.48 7.71 -2.05
CA ILE A 13 5.75 7.86 -2.75
C ILE A 13 6.09 9.32 -3.08
N GLY A 14 5.11 10.22 -3.16
CA GLY A 14 5.32 11.66 -3.37
C GLY A 14 6.11 12.35 -2.25
N HIS A 15 6.08 11.79 -1.04
CA HIS A 15 6.82 12.31 0.12
C HIS A 15 8.28 11.86 0.14
N LEU A 16 8.69 10.96 -0.75
CA LEU A 16 10.06 10.43 -0.79
C LEU A 16 11.00 11.37 -1.54
N ALA A 17 12.28 11.33 -1.13
CA ALA A 17 13.33 12.01 -1.86
C ALA A 17 13.37 11.46 -3.30
N SER A 18 13.28 12.38 -4.26
CA SER A 18 13.20 12.09 -5.69
C SER A 18 13.98 13.12 -6.48
N HIS A 19 14.42 12.75 -7.68
CA HIS A 19 15.26 13.57 -8.54
C HIS A 19 14.44 14.16 -9.68
N ASN A 20 14.75 15.40 -10.08
CA ASN A 20 14.18 16.00 -11.28
C ASN A 20 15.26 16.07 -12.35
N PHE A 21 15.29 15.06 -13.22
CA PHE A 21 16.15 15.10 -14.40
C PHE A 21 15.41 14.56 -15.62
N THR A 22 14.97 15.51 -16.43
CA THR A 22 14.23 15.28 -17.66
C THR A 22 14.94 15.99 -18.80
N VAL A 23 15.08 15.33 -19.94
CA VAL A 23 15.72 15.89 -21.14
C VAL A 23 14.87 15.64 -22.38
N SER A 24 15.07 16.46 -23.41
CA SER A 24 14.47 16.21 -24.72
C SER A 24 15.08 14.95 -25.35
N SER A 25 14.27 14.24 -26.13
CA SER A 25 14.71 13.11 -26.95
C SER A 25 15.85 13.45 -27.92
N THR A 26 15.99 14.74 -28.28
CA THR A 26 17.06 15.26 -29.14
C THR A 26 18.34 15.61 -28.38
N THR A 27 18.34 15.56 -27.05
CA THR A 27 19.50 15.90 -26.23
C THR A 27 20.66 14.93 -26.49
N PRO A 28 21.88 15.41 -26.77
CA PRO A 28 23.03 14.53 -27.00
C PRO A 28 23.41 13.69 -25.78
N GLY A 29 23.81 12.43 -25.99
CA GLY A 29 24.21 11.51 -24.92
C GLY A 29 25.29 12.05 -23.98
N LYS A 30 26.24 12.84 -24.49
CA LYS A 30 27.29 13.49 -23.68
C LYS A 30 26.76 14.42 -22.60
N VAL A 31 25.63 15.09 -22.83
CA VAL A 31 25.02 16.00 -21.84
C VAL A 31 24.46 15.20 -20.67
N VAL A 32 23.83 14.07 -20.99
CA VAL A 32 23.34 13.11 -19.98
C VAL A 32 24.52 12.50 -19.20
N ALA A 33 25.59 12.10 -19.88
CA ALA A 33 26.80 11.59 -19.25
C ALA A 33 27.43 12.60 -18.27
N GLN A 34 27.55 13.87 -18.69
CA GLN A 34 28.06 14.94 -17.84
C GLN A 34 27.21 15.13 -16.58
N LYS A 35 25.87 15.10 -16.71
CA LYS A 35 24.97 15.21 -15.56
C LYS A 35 25.13 14.04 -14.60
N PHE A 36 25.22 12.80 -15.09
CA PHE A 36 25.51 11.63 -14.24
C PHE A 36 26.87 11.72 -13.54
N GLY A 37 27.87 12.33 -14.19
CA GLY A 37 29.18 12.61 -13.57
C GLY A 37 29.12 13.65 -12.45
N GLN A 38 28.29 14.68 -12.61
CA GLN A 38 28.11 15.76 -11.62
C GLN A 38 27.24 15.35 -10.42
N GLU A 39 26.27 14.45 -10.64
CA GLU A 39 25.33 14.00 -9.61
C GLU A 39 25.42 12.48 -9.44
N PRO A 40 26.27 11.98 -8.53
CA PRO A 40 26.45 10.54 -8.30
C PRO A 40 25.17 9.81 -7.85
N ASP A 41 24.29 10.50 -7.13
CA ASP A 41 23.05 9.93 -6.58
C ASP A 41 21.90 9.91 -7.60
N LEU A 42 22.08 10.52 -8.77
CA LEU A 42 21.05 10.58 -9.81
C LEU A 42 20.80 9.17 -10.39
N PRO A 43 19.59 8.60 -10.24
CA PRO A 43 19.35 7.19 -10.55
C PRO A 43 19.08 6.92 -12.03
N GLY A 44 18.76 7.96 -12.81
CA GLY A 44 18.44 7.83 -14.23
C GLY A 44 18.11 9.16 -14.88
N VAL A 45 17.60 9.11 -16.11
CA VAL A 45 17.10 10.26 -16.87
C VAL A 45 15.73 9.94 -17.48
N ILE A 46 14.80 10.89 -17.41
CA ILE A 46 13.52 10.83 -18.11
C ILE A 46 13.67 11.49 -19.48
N ILE A 47 13.15 10.86 -20.52
CA ILE A 47 13.26 11.34 -21.89
C ILE A 47 11.88 11.71 -22.39
N THR A 48 11.73 12.95 -22.87
CA THR A 48 10.47 13.48 -23.37
C THR A 48 10.55 13.98 -24.81
N HIS A 49 9.42 14.00 -25.50
CA HIS A 49 9.24 14.68 -26.78
C HIS A 49 7.93 15.44 -26.74
N GLU A 50 7.96 16.75 -26.99
CA GLU A 50 6.76 17.60 -26.96
C GLU A 50 5.91 17.39 -25.69
N SER A 51 6.58 17.37 -24.53
CA SER A 51 5.98 17.14 -23.20
C SER A 51 5.42 15.73 -22.93
N GLN A 52 5.53 14.80 -23.87
CA GLN A 52 5.19 13.39 -23.65
C GLN A 52 6.39 12.59 -23.17
N VAL A 53 6.18 11.69 -22.21
CA VAL A 53 7.21 10.76 -21.74
C VAL A 53 7.40 9.66 -22.77
N LEU A 54 8.59 9.59 -23.37
CA LEU A 54 8.98 8.48 -24.24
C LEU A 54 9.50 7.29 -23.43
N GLY A 55 10.19 7.56 -22.33
CA GLY A 55 10.73 6.52 -21.45
C GLY A 55 11.77 7.05 -20.49
N MET A 56 12.55 6.12 -19.94
CA MET A 56 13.63 6.39 -19.00
C MET A 56 14.83 5.51 -19.33
N ILE A 57 16.03 6.04 -19.09
CA ILE A 57 17.26 5.25 -19.02
C ILE A 57 17.83 5.34 -17.61
N SER A 58 17.99 4.21 -16.92
CA SER A 58 18.68 4.19 -15.64
C SER A 58 20.17 4.48 -15.79
N ARG A 59 20.78 5.00 -14.72
CA ARG A 59 22.24 5.22 -14.65
C ARG A 59 23.00 3.93 -14.92
N VAL A 60 22.48 2.80 -14.40
CA VAL A 60 23.09 1.48 -14.56
C VAL A 60 23.11 1.09 -16.04
N LYS A 61 21.95 1.13 -16.72
CA LYS A 61 21.86 0.82 -18.15
C LYS A 61 22.67 1.78 -19.01
N PHE A 62 22.66 3.07 -18.69
CA PHE A 62 23.50 4.04 -19.39
C PHE A 62 24.99 3.68 -19.27
N ARG A 63 25.47 3.41 -18.05
CA ARG A 63 26.86 3.04 -17.79
C ARG A 63 27.25 1.72 -18.47
N GLU A 64 26.38 0.71 -18.44
CA GLU A 64 26.60 -0.55 -19.16
C GLU A 64 26.90 -0.31 -20.65
N GLN A 65 26.12 0.58 -21.29
CA GLN A 65 26.32 0.91 -22.70
C GLN A 65 27.57 1.77 -22.92
N MET A 66 27.85 2.72 -22.05
CA MET A 66 29.01 3.64 -22.17
C MET A 66 30.33 3.03 -21.70
N SER A 67 30.33 1.80 -21.16
CA SER A 67 31.56 1.08 -20.78
C SER A 67 32.18 0.33 -21.96
N LEU A 68 31.48 0.25 -23.10
CA LEU A 68 31.94 -0.45 -24.30
C LEU A 68 32.52 0.58 -25.30
N PRO A 69 33.80 0.45 -25.72
CA PRO A 69 34.47 1.45 -26.57
C PRO A 69 33.66 1.85 -27.81
N ASP A 70 33.18 0.87 -28.59
CA ASP A 70 32.43 1.12 -29.82
C ASP A 70 31.10 1.86 -29.58
N ARG A 71 30.50 1.69 -28.41
CA ARG A 71 29.20 2.29 -28.08
C ARG A 71 29.32 3.73 -27.61
N VAL A 72 30.44 4.11 -27.01
CA VAL A 72 30.71 5.50 -26.65
C VAL A 72 30.69 6.34 -27.92
N ASP A 73 31.48 5.98 -28.92
CA ASP A 73 31.57 6.74 -30.17
C ASP A 73 30.22 6.86 -30.89
N ILE A 74 29.41 5.81 -30.83
CA ILE A 74 28.06 5.80 -31.42
C ILE A 74 27.10 6.71 -30.65
N TYR A 75 27.00 6.61 -29.32
CA TYR A 75 25.90 7.26 -28.59
C TYR A 75 26.27 8.61 -27.96
N TRP A 76 27.55 8.99 -27.92
CA TRP A 76 28.01 10.20 -27.24
C TRP A 76 27.51 11.49 -27.92
N GLN A 77 27.58 11.55 -29.24
CA GLN A 77 27.12 12.72 -30.02
C GLN A 77 25.68 12.58 -30.51
N GLN A 78 25.11 11.37 -30.49
CA GLN A 78 23.77 11.12 -30.99
C GLN A 78 22.69 11.59 -30.00
N PRO A 79 21.47 11.87 -30.50
CA PRO A 79 20.29 12.05 -29.67
C PRO A 79 20.11 10.89 -28.69
N ILE A 80 19.82 11.19 -27.42
CA ILE A 80 19.61 10.18 -26.37
C ILE A 80 18.50 9.19 -26.72
N ARG A 81 17.56 9.59 -27.58
CA ARG A 81 16.53 8.72 -28.16
C ARG A 81 17.11 7.46 -28.80
N ALA A 82 18.24 7.54 -29.50
CA ALA A 82 18.85 6.38 -30.14
C ALA A 82 19.22 5.29 -29.12
N LEU A 83 19.68 5.69 -27.94
CA LEU A 83 19.97 4.77 -26.83
C LEU A 83 18.70 4.22 -26.20
N LEU A 84 17.67 5.06 -26.03
CA LEU A 84 16.37 4.64 -25.50
C LEU A 84 15.73 3.56 -26.39
N ASP A 85 15.73 3.78 -27.70
CA ASP A 85 15.14 2.88 -28.70
C ASP A 85 15.91 1.54 -28.80
N PHE A 86 17.20 1.54 -28.47
CA PHE A 86 18.02 0.34 -28.34
C PHE A 86 17.70 -0.43 -27.04
N LEU A 87 17.63 0.26 -25.90
CA LEU A 87 17.42 -0.37 -24.59
C LEU A 87 16.00 -0.90 -24.38
N ARG A 88 14.99 -0.19 -24.92
CA ARG A 88 13.56 -0.56 -24.85
C ARG A 88 13.06 -0.96 -23.45
N THR A 89 13.62 -0.34 -22.42
CA THR A 89 13.28 -0.64 -21.03
C THR A 89 11.90 -0.04 -20.72
N PRO A 90 10.87 -0.85 -20.41
CA PRO A 90 9.55 -0.31 -20.13
C PRO A 90 9.57 0.42 -18.79
N PRO A 91 9.23 1.73 -18.75
CA PRO A 91 9.24 2.49 -17.51
C PRO A 91 8.09 2.05 -16.59
N LEU A 92 8.34 2.02 -15.28
CA LEU A 92 7.26 1.99 -14.30
C LEU A 92 6.88 3.43 -13.96
N GLN A 93 5.66 3.82 -14.29
CA GLN A 93 5.13 5.16 -14.02
C GLN A 93 3.99 5.07 -13.00
N LEU A 94 4.15 5.75 -11.86
CA LEU A 94 3.19 5.78 -10.77
C LEU A 94 2.80 7.23 -10.44
N SER A 95 1.58 7.43 -9.95
CA SER A 95 1.17 8.72 -9.38
C SER A 95 1.79 8.89 -8.00
N GLU A 96 2.10 10.13 -7.62
CA GLU A 96 2.65 10.46 -6.31
C GLU A 96 1.81 9.96 -5.11
N ASN A 97 0.52 9.72 -5.33
CA ASN A 97 -0.46 9.29 -4.33
C ASN A 97 -0.42 7.77 -4.05
N TRP A 98 0.44 7.02 -4.74
CA TRP A 98 0.62 5.61 -4.44
C TRP A 98 1.22 5.41 -3.05
N LYS A 99 0.64 4.48 -2.29
CA LYS A 99 1.22 4.03 -1.02
C LYS A 99 2.55 3.33 -1.27
N ILE A 100 3.46 3.46 -0.30
CA ILE A 100 4.82 2.91 -0.40
C ILE A 100 4.81 1.38 -0.58
N ASP A 101 3.98 0.67 0.18
CA ASP A 101 3.86 -0.79 0.09
C ASP A 101 3.35 -1.25 -1.28
N ALA A 102 2.34 -0.58 -1.81
CA ALA A 102 1.82 -0.84 -3.16
C ALA A 102 2.87 -0.56 -4.24
N ALA A 103 3.64 0.52 -4.11
CA ALA A 103 4.71 0.86 -5.04
C ALA A 103 5.88 -0.15 -4.99
N VAL A 104 6.24 -0.63 -3.79
CA VAL A 104 7.26 -1.69 -3.62
C VAL A 104 6.79 -2.97 -4.32
N GLN A 105 5.55 -3.39 -4.11
CA GLN A 105 4.99 -4.57 -4.78
C GLN A 105 5.00 -4.40 -6.29
N ALA A 106 4.57 -3.25 -6.81
CA ALA A 106 4.60 -2.97 -8.24
C ALA A 106 6.02 -3.03 -8.83
N ALA A 107 7.03 -2.52 -8.12
CA ALA A 107 8.42 -2.56 -8.56
C ALA A 107 9.02 -3.98 -8.53
N LEU A 108 8.80 -4.72 -7.44
CA LEU A 108 9.37 -6.07 -7.25
C LEU A 108 8.69 -7.14 -8.12
N ASN A 109 7.44 -6.92 -8.56
CA ASN A 109 6.72 -7.83 -9.45
C ASN A 109 7.11 -7.69 -10.94
N ARG A 110 8.06 -6.81 -11.27
CA ARG A 110 8.61 -6.68 -12.63
C ARG A 110 9.52 -7.87 -12.94
N GLN A 111 9.87 -8.02 -14.22
CA GLN A 111 10.91 -8.96 -14.64
C GLN A 111 12.22 -8.68 -13.90
N LYS A 112 13.02 -9.72 -13.61
CA LYS A 112 14.23 -9.64 -12.78
C LYS A 112 15.18 -8.50 -13.18
N ASP A 113 15.38 -8.31 -14.48
CA ASP A 113 16.29 -7.28 -15.02
C ASP A 113 15.76 -5.85 -14.88
N LEU A 114 14.50 -5.69 -14.47
CA LEU A 114 13.80 -4.42 -14.33
C LEU A 114 13.47 -4.07 -12.88
N ILE A 115 13.68 -4.99 -11.94
CA ILE A 115 13.33 -4.78 -10.53
C ILE A 115 13.99 -3.50 -10.02
N TYR A 116 15.30 -3.37 -10.24
CA TYR A 116 16.12 -2.25 -9.77
C TYR A 116 16.08 -1.02 -10.67
N GLU A 117 15.28 -1.03 -11.73
CA GLU A 117 15.12 0.17 -12.56
C GLU A 117 14.31 1.23 -11.78
N PRO A 118 14.68 2.52 -11.86
CA PRO A 118 13.98 3.59 -11.17
C PRO A 118 12.50 3.68 -11.59
N ILE A 119 11.75 4.45 -10.82
CA ILE A 119 10.32 4.67 -11.01
C ILE A 119 10.09 6.12 -11.43
N ILE A 120 9.30 6.33 -12.47
CA ILE A 120 8.79 7.66 -12.83
C ILE A 120 7.61 7.96 -11.90
N VAL A 121 7.73 9.00 -11.09
CA VAL A 121 6.64 9.51 -10.26
C VAL A 121 6.06 10.73 -10.95
N VAL A 122 4.76 10.67 -11.24
CA VAL A 122 3.98 11.78 -11.76
C VAL A 122 3.38 12.52 -10.58
N MET A 123 3.83 13.75 -10.39
CA MET A 123 3.31 14.67 -9.38
C MET A 123 1.98 15.28 -9.87
N GLU A 124 1.17 15.78 -8.95
CA GLU A 124 -0.12 16.43 -9.18
C GLU A 124 0.01 17.67 -10.06
N ASN A 125 1.12 18.40 -9.94
CA ASN A 125 1.47 19.52 -10.82
C ASN A 125 1.99 19.07 -12.21
N GLN A 126 1.85 17.79 -12.55
CA GLN A 126 2.34 17.15 -13.78
C GLN A 126 3.87 17.13 -13.93
N SER A 127 4.62 17.55 -12.91
CA SER A 127 6.07 17.40 -12.93
C SER A 127 6.46 15.93 -12.79
N LEU A 128 7.55 15.58 -13.44
CA LEU A 128 8.07 14.22 -13.47
C LEU A 128 9.26 14.12 -12.53
N ARG A 129 9.28 13.08 -11.71
CA ARG A 129 10.34 12.81 -10.74
C ARG A 129 10.83 11.39 -10.90
N LEU A 130 12.11 11.17 -10.63
CA LEU A 130 12.71 9.85 -10.57
C LEU A 130 12.85 9.43 -9.12
N LEU A 131 12.24 8.30 -8.78
CA LEU A 131 12.38 7.65 -7.50
C LEU A 131 13.23 6.39 -7.65
N ASP A 132 14.32 6.34 -6.88
CA ASP A 132 15.17 5.17 -6.79
C ASP A 132 14.49 4.07 -5.95
N LEU A 133 14.61 2.80 -6.39
CA LEU A 133 14.07 1.66 -5.66
C LEU A 133 14.68 1.55 -4.27
N HIS A 134 15.98 1.84 -4.12
CA HIS A 134 16.62 1.77 -2.80
C HIS A 134 15.95 2.74 -1.82
N THR A 135 15.67 3.98 -2.23
CA THR A 135 14.93 4.96 -1.41
C THR A 135 13.54 4.45 -1.03
N LEU A 136 12.84 3.83 -1.98
CA LEU A 136 11.52 3.26 -1.75
C LEU A 136 11.56 2.10 -0.73
N LEU A 137 12.49 1.15 -0.89
CA LEU A 137 12.67 0.02 0.03
C LEU A 137 13.12 0.45 1.42
N MET A 138 13.98 1.47 1.51
CA MET A 138 14.38 2.07 2.78
C MET A 138 13.19 2.69 3.51
N ALA A 139 12.29 3.36 2.78
CA ALA A 139 11.07 3.91 3.36
C ALA A 139 10.14 2.79 3.87
N GLN A 140 9.92 1.74 3.09
CA GLN A 140 9.15 0.56 3.50
C GLN A 140 9.72 -0.09 4.76
N SER A 141 11.04 -0.26 4.82
CA SER A 141 11.72 -0.85 5.99
C SER A 141 11.51 -0.01 7.25
N LYS A 142 11.62 1.32 7.15
CA LYS A 142 11.36 2.24 8.26
C LYS A 142 9.92 2.15 8.76
N ILE A 143 8.94 2.13 7.85
CA ILE A 143 7.52 2.00 8.20
C ILE A 143 7.27 0.67 8.95
N LEU A 144 7.78 -0.44 8.42
CA LEU A 144 7.63 -1.75 9.06
C LEU A 144 8.31 -1.80 10.44
N ALA A 145 9.50 -1.21 10.59
CA ALA A 145 10.18 -1.13 11.87
C ALA A 145 9.38 -0.31 12.90
N GLN A 146 8.76 0.80 12.49
CA GLN A 146 7.90 1.62 13.35
C GLN A 146 6.63 0.87 13.77
N ALA A 147 5.94 0.22 12.82
CA ALA A 147 4.77 -0.60 13.12
C ALA A 147 5.09 -1.72 14.12
N ASN A 148 6.21 -2.42 13.92
CA ASN A 148 6.67 -3.46 14.83
C ASN A 148 6.94 -2.92 16.24
N LYS A 149 7.56 -1.75 16.39
CA LYS A 149 7.77 -1.11 17.72
C LYS A 149 6.44 -0.83 18.43
N ILE A 150 5.45 -0.30 17.71
CA ILE A 150 4.11 -0.01 18.27
C ILE A 150 3.44 -1.31 18.74
N ILE A 151 3.47 -2.36 17.90
CA ILE A 151 2.90 -3.68 18.23
C ILE A 151 3.58 -4.27 19.47
N GLN A 152 4.91 -4.18 19.57
CA GLN A 152 5.65 -4.70 20.73
C GLN A 152 5.32 -3.95 22.02
N LYS A 153 5.16 -2.61 21.95
CA LYS A 153 4.72 -1.80 23.10
C LYS A 153 3.34 -2.25 23.57
N TYR A 154 2.37 -2.35 22.65
CA TYR A 154 1.01 -2.80 22.97
C TYR A 154 0.99 -4.23 23.56
N ARG A 155 1.80 -5.15 23.02
CA ARG A 155 1.95 -6.51 23.57
C ARG A 155 2.49 -6.50 24.99
N THR A 156 3.44 -5.62 25.29
CA THR A 156 4.05 -5.48 26.62
C THR A 156 3.05 -4.93 27.63
N ASP A 157 2.32 -3.87 27.26
CA ASP A 157 1.30 -3.27 28.13
C ASP A 157 0.17 -4.25 28.42
N LYS A 158 -0.30 -4.97 27.39
CA LYS A 158 -1.29 -6.04 27.55
C LYS A 158 -0.82 -7.13 28.51
N LYS A 159 0.44 -7.58 28.41
CA LYS A 159 1.01 -8.58 29.33
C LYS A 159 1.01 -8.08 30.77
N LYS A 160 1.39 -6.82 31.01
CA LYS A 160 1.36 -6.21 32.35
C LYS A 160 -0.05 -6.18 32.93
N SER A 161 -1.04 -5.75 32.14
CA SER A 161 -2.45 -5.72 32.59
C SER A 161 -2.98 -7.12 32.92
N ILE A 162 -2.64 -8.14 32.12
CA ILE A 162 -3.04 -9.52 32.40
C ILE A 162 -2.42 -10.00 33.72
N ALA A 163 -1.14 -9.73 33.97
CA ALA A 163 -0.46 -10.12 35.21
C ALA A 163 -1.10 -9.46 36.45
N LEU A 164 -1.45 -8.17 36.36
CA LEU A 164 -2.17 -7.46 37.43
C LEU A 164 -3.53 -8.10 37.73
N ILE A 165 -4.32 -8.42 36.70
CA ILE A 165 -5.62 -9.08 36.86
C ILE A 165 -5.46 -10.46 37.53
N GLN A 166 -4.46 -11.24 37.12
CA GLN A 166 -4.18 -12.55 37.72
C GLN A 166 -3.77 -12.43 39.19
N GLN A 167 -2.97 -11.42 39.54
CA GLN A 167 -2.57 -11.17 40.92
C GLN A 167 -3.76 -10.80 41.79
N GLU A 168 -4.62 -9.89 41.34
CA GLU A 168 -5.84 -9.51 42.07
C GLU A 168 -6.82 -10.69 42.20
N GLN A 169 -6.96 -11.52 41.17
CA GLN A 169 -7.74 -12.76 41.26
C GLN A 169 -7.18 -13.72 42.31
N ALA A 170 -5.86 -13.90 42.39
CA ALA A 170 -5.24 -14.75 43.40
C ALA A 170 -5.49 -14.23 44.82
N LYS A 171 -5.40 -12.92 45.05
CA LYS A 171 -5.73 -12.30 46.34
C LYS A 171 -7.20 -12.51 46.72
N LEU A 172 -8.12 -12.31 45.77
CA LEU A 172 -9.55 -12.53 46.00
C LEU A 172 -9.86 -13.99 46.34
N GLN A 173 -9.21 -14.95 45.67
CA GLN A 173 -9.34 -16.37 46.00
C GLN A 173 -8.84 -16.68 47.41
N GLN A 174 -7.67 -16.17 47.79
CA GLN A 174 -7.14 -16.33 49.15
C GLN A 174 -8.08 -15.74 50.20
N CYS A 175 -8.61 -14.54 49.97
CA CYS A 175 -9.54 -13.88 50.90
C CYS A 175 -10.85 -14.68 51.05
N SER A 176 -11.39 -15.20 49.94
CA SER A 176 -12.57 -16.08 49.95
C SER A 176 -12.34 -17.35 50.76
N GLN A 177 -11.19 -18.02 50.56
CA GLN A 177 -10.84 -19.23 51.33
C GLN A 177 -10.71 -18.94 52.82
N LEU A 178 -10.14 -17.80 53.19
CA LEU A 178 -9.94 -17.40 54.58
C LEU A 178 -11.29 -17.08 55.26
N LEU A 179 -12.19 -16.41 54.55
CA LEU A 179 -13.57 -16.17 55.01
C LEU A 179 -14.34 -17.48 55.20
N GLU A 180 -14.27 -18.41 54.24
CA GLU A 180 -14.88 -19.74 54.37
C GLU A 180 -14.31 -20.51 55.58
N SER A 181 -13.00 -20.44 55.80
CA SER A 181 -12.36 -21.12 56.94
C SER A 181 -12.81 -20.53 58.28
N LYS A 182 -12.96 -19.19 58.36
CA LYS A 182 -13.48 -18.52 59.56
C LYS A 182 -14.95 -18.83 59.79
N GLN A 183 -15.78 -18.89 58.75
CA GLN A 183 -17.18 -19.31 58.87
C GLN A 183 -17.29 -20.74 59.40
N ARG A 184 -16.50 -21.70 58.86
CA ARG A 184 -16.48 -23.08 59.35
C ARG A 184 -16.00 -23.20 60.81
N LEU A 185 -15.08 -22.35 61.24
CA LEU A 185 -14.63 -22.31 62.63
C LEU A 185 -15.70 -21.71 63.56
N ALA A 186 -16.39 -20.64 63.12
CA ALA A 186 -17.51 -20.06 63.84
C ALA A 186 -18.70 -21.04 63.99
N GLU A 187 -18.98 -21.84 62.97
CA GLU A 187 -19.98 -22.93 63.02
C GLU A 187 -19.61 -24.05 64.00
N LYS A 188 -18.31 -24.26 64.29
CA LYS A 188 -17.81 -25.34 65.16
C LYS A 188 -17.66 -24.95 66.63
N VAL A 189 -17.57 -23.67 66.97
CA VAL A 189 -17.23 -23.18 68.34
C VAL A 189 -18.45 -23.03 69.27
N ASN A 190 -19.69 -23.23 68.79
CA ASN A 190 -20.95 -23.11 69.55
C ASN A 190 -21.24 -21.71 70.14
N ASN A 191 -22.24 -21.03 69.58
CA ASN A 191 -23.22 -20.19 70.28
C ASN A 191 -24.33 -19.83 69.28
N ILE A 192 -25.58 -19.71 69.75
CA ILE A 192 -26.66 -19.11 68.96
C ILE A 192 -26.14 -17.73 68.52
N PRO A 193 -25.98 -17.47 67.20
CA PRO A 193 -25.43 -16.20 66.76
C PRO A 193 -26.32 -15.09 67.28
N SER A 194 -25.71 -14.05 67.85
CA SER A 194 -26.47 -12.84 68.16
C SER A 194 -27.20 -12.43 66.87
N PRO A 195 -28.44 -11.91 66.95
CA PRO A 195 -29.22 -11.57 65.76
C PRO A 195 -28.40 -10.71 64.76
N GLN A 196 -27.52 -9.85 65.27
CA GLN A 196 -26.63 -9.01 64.47
C GLN A 196 -25.56 -9.79 63.70
N GLU A 197 -24.90 -10.79 64.29
CA GLU A 197 -23.89 -11.62 63.62
C GLU A 197 -24.50 -12.52 62.54
N ALA A 198 -25.69 -13.07 62.80
CA ALA A 198 -26.45 -13.81 61.80
C ALA A 198 -26.83 -12.92 60.61
N THR A 199 -27.20 -11.67 60.88
CA THR A 199 -27.57 -10.70 59.83
C THR A 199 -26.34 -10.28 59.01
N LEU A 200 -25.21 -10.02 59.66
CA LEU A 200 -23.95 -9.67 59.01
C LEU A 200 -23.39 -10.82 58.16
N ALA A 201 -23.46 -12.06 58.65
CA ALA A 201 -23.06 -13.24 57.88
C ALA A 201 -23.95 -13.42 56.63
N LYS A 202 -25.26 -13.21 56.78
CA LYS A 202 -26.22 -13.30 55.66
C LYS A 202 -25.96 -12.21 54.61
N GLN A 203 -25.68 -10.97 55.04
CA GLN A 203 -25.31 -9.87 54.15
C GLN A 203 -23.97 -10.12 53.45
N ALA A 204 -22.95 -10.62 54.16
CA ALA A 204 -21.66 -10.96 53.56
C ALA A 204 -21.81 -12.06 52.49
N GLN A 205 -22.69 -13.04 52.73
CA GLN A 205 -22.98 -14.10 51.78
C GLN A 205 -23.75 -13.60 50.55
N GLU A 206 -24.70 -12.68 50.72
CA GLU A 206 -25.37 -11.99 49.62
C GLU A 206 -24.37 -11.17 48.79
N ILE A 207 -23.46 -10.42 49.43
CA ILE A 207 -22.40 -9.67 48.74
C ILE A 207 -21.48 -10.62 47.95
N ALA A 208 -21.10 -11.76 48.53
CA ALA A 208 -20.28 -12.75 47.85
C ALA A 208 -20.99 -13.35 46.62
N GLN A 209 -22.29 -13.67 46.74
CA GLN A 209 -23.10 -14.11 45.60
C GLN A 209 -23.25 -13.02 44.53
N LEU A 210 -23.44 -11.77 44.94
CA LEU A 210 -23.56 -10.63 44.04
C LEU A 210 -22.27 -10.42 43.24
N ASN A 211 -21.12 -10.49 43.91
CA ASN A 211 -19.80 -10.39 43.28
C ASN A 211 -19.55 -11.54 42.30
N GLN A 212 -19.93 -12.77 42.64
CA GLN A 212 -19.85 -13.90 41.70
C GLN A 212 -20.74 -13.70 40.47
N ARG A 213 -21.96 -13.17 40.64
CA ARG A 213 -22.84 -12.81 39.51
C ARG A 213 -22.22 -11.72 38.65
N PHE A 214 -21.67 -10.68 39.25
CA PHE A 214 -20.97 -9.60 38.54
C PHE A 214 -19.79 -10.13 37.72
N LEU A 215 -18.95 -11.00 38.29
CA LEU A 215 -17.85 -11.62 37.56
C LEU A 215 -18.32 -12.47 36.38
N ARG A 216 -19.43 -13.21 36.55
CA ARG A 216 -20.01 -14.03 35.48
C ARG A 216 -20.57 -13.17 34.34
N ILE A 217 -21.28 -12.10 34.68
CA ILE A 217 -21.79 -11.11 33.72
C ILE A 217 -20.63 -10.42 33.00
N ALA A 218 -19.60 -9.97 33.71
CA ALA A 218 -18.43 -9.34 33.10
C ALA A 218 -17.71 -10.28 32.11
N LYS A 219 -17.63 -11.57 32.43
CA LYS A 219 -17.02 -12.58 31.55
C LYS A 219 -17.86 -12.83 30.29
N LEU A 220 -19.19 -12.90 30.44
CA LEU A 220 -20.13 -13.01 29.31
C LEU A 220 -20.05 -11.77 28.41
N ILE A 221 -20.16 -10.57 28.98
CA ILE A 221 -20.05 -9.29 28.25
C ILE A 221 -18.71 -9.20 27.53
N SER A 222 -17.60 -9.59 28.17
CA SER A 222 -16.28 -9.57 27.53
C SER A 222 -16.19 -10.54 26.35
N SER A 223 -16.82 -11.73 26.46
CA SER A 223 -16.87 -12.69 25.36
C SER A 223 -17.76 -12.21 24.20
N GLU A 224 -18.92 -11.64 24.53
CA GLU A 224 -19.88 -11.11 23.57
C GLU A 224 -19.30 -9.90 22.83
N SER A 225 -18.66 -8.99 23.59
CA SER A 225 -17.95 -7.84 23.02
C SER A 225 -16.83 -8.29 22.08
N ARG A 226 -16.10 -9.36 22.42
CA ARG A 226 -15.05 -9.91 21.56
C ARG A 226 -15.61 -10.53 20.29
N LEU A 227 -16.72 -11.26 20.38
CA LEU A 227 -17.41 -11.86 19.23
C LEU A 227 -17.98 -10.76 18.31
N ALA A 228 -18.65 -9.77 18.88
CA ALA A 228 -19.17 -8.62 18.14
C ALA A 228 -18.05 -7.87 17.40
N PHE A 229 -16.93 -7.58 18.08
CA PHE A 229 -15.79 -6.91 17.46
C PHE A 229 -15.19 -7.73 16.32
N GLN A 230 -15.10 -9.05 16.50
CA GLN A 230 -14.57 -9.96 15.48
C GLN A 230 -15.51 -10.04 14.27
N ALA A 231 -16.82 -10.10 14.48
CA ALA A 231 -17.82 -10.06 13.42
C ALA A 231 -17.78 -8.72 12.66
N THR A 232 -17.66 -7.59 13.35
CA THR A 232 -17.50 -6.27 12.71
C THR A 232 -16.22 -6.21 11.87
N PHE A 233 -15.11 -6.73 12.38
CA PHE A 233 -13.84 -6.73 11.65
C PHE A 233 -13.91 -7.62 10.40
N GLN A 234 -14.53 -8.80 10.50
CA GLN A 234 -14.80 -9.67 9.34
C GLN A 234 -15.73 -9.00 8.32
N GLY A 235 -16.77 -8.31 8.79
CA GLY A 235 -17.66 -7.53 7.94
C GLY A 235 -16.93 -6.42 7.19
N ALA A 236 -16.11 -5.64 7.90
CA ALA A 236 -15.30 -4.56 7.32
C ALA A 236 -14.31 -5.10 6.26
N ASN A 237 -13.62 -6.21 6.54
CA ASN A 237 -12.73 -6.86 5.56
C ASN A 237 -13.50 -7.37 4.34
N SER A 238 -14.69 -7.94 4.54
CA SER A 238 -15.53 -8.41 3.44
C SER A 238 -16.01 -7.26 2.56
N ILE A 239 -16.37 -6.12 3.16
CA ILE A 239 -16.71 -4.89 2.44
C ILE A 239 -15.50 -4.42 1.63
N CYS A 240 -14.32 -4.33 2.24
CA CYS A 240 -13.11 -3.87 1.56
C CYS A 240 -12.76 -4.75 0.33
N ASN A 241 -12.78 -6.07 0.50
CA ASN A 241 -12.58 -7.02 -0.60
C ASN A 241 -13.64 -6.87 -1.71
N ASN A 242 -14.90 -6.69 -1.35
CA ASN A 242 -15.95 -6.46 -2.34
C ASN A 242 -15.76 -5.12 -3.07
N THR A 243 -15.35 -4.06 -2.38
CA THR A 243 -15.03 -2.77 -3.00
C THR A 243 -13.86 -2.89 -3.97
N GLU A 244 -12.80 -3.62 -3.62
CA GLU A 244 -11.69 -3.90 -4.55
C GLU A 244 -12.15 -4.68 -5.79
N ARG A 245 -13.02 -5.68 -5.62
CA ARG A 245 -13.61 -6.42 -6.75
C ARG A 245 -14.45 -5.52 -7.63
N ILE A 246 -15.30 -4.66 -7.06
CA ILE A 246 -16.11 -3.69 -7.81
C ILE A 246 -15.21 -2.74 -8.59
N LEU A 247 -14.13 -2.25 -7.99
CA LEU A 247 -13.15 -1.40 -8.66
C LEU A 247 -12.47 -2.14 -9.83
N GLY A 248 -12.13 -3.42 -9.65
CA GLY A 248 -11.60 -4.28 -10.70
C GLY A 248 -12.56 -4.46 -11.87
N VAL A 249 -13.84 -4.75 -11.59
CA VAL A 249 -14.90 -4.83 -12.62
C VAL A 249 -15.06 -3.49 -13.33
N GLY A 250 -15.04 -2.37 -12.61
CA GLY A 250 -15.10 -1.03 -13.21
C GLY A 250 -13.96 -0.76 -14.19
N LYS A 251 -12.73 -1.18 -13.86
CA LYS A 251 -11.58 -1.09 -14.79
C LYS A 251 -11.77 -1.96 -16.03
N ALA A 252 -12.32 -3.17 -15.89
CA ALA A 252 -12.60 -4.04 -17.03
C ALA A 252 -13.65 -3.41 -17.97
N ILE A 253 -14.74 -2.89 -17.41
CA ILE A 253 -15.78 -2.18 -18.18
C ILE A 253 -15.20 -0.98 -18.91
N ALA A 254 -14.34 -0.19 -18.27
CA ALA A 254 -13.68 0.96 -18.93
C ALA A 254 -12.84 0.53 -20.14
N LYS A 255 -12.13 -0.60 -20.03
CA LYS A 255 -11.33 -1.16 -21.13
C LYS A 255 -12.22 -1.69 -22.27
N ASP A 256 -13.33 -2.35 -21.93
CA ASP A 256 -14.29 -2.83 -22.92
C ASP A 256 -14.93 -1.65 -23.66
N LEU A 257 -15.25 -0.57 -22.94
CA LEU A 257 -15.79 0.66 -23.55
C LEU A 257 -14.79 1.31 -24.52
N GLU A 258 -13.51 1.36 -24.17
CA GLU A 258 -12.46 1.85 -25.06
C GLU A 258 -12.34 0.99 -26.33
N THR A 259 -12.49 -0.33 -26.17
CA THR A 259 -12.48 -1.28 -27.30
C THR A 259 -13.70 -1.07 -28.21
N VAL A 260 -14.90 -0.95 -27.64
CA VAL A 260 -16.13 -0.63 -28.40
C VAL A 260 -15.97 0.69 -29.15
N ASN A 261 -15.39 1.71 -28.52
CA ASN A 261 -15.20 3.02 -29.14
C ASN A 261 -14.22 2.95 -30.33
N ARG A 262 -13.12 2.19 -30.20
CA ARG A 262 -12.21 1.91 -31.32
C ARG A 262 -12.93 1.21 -32.47
N THR A 263 -13.67 0.15 -32.18
CA THR A 263 -14.41 -0.61 -33.19
C THR A 263 -15.44 0.27 -33.92
N SER A 264 -16.16 1.11 -33.18
CA SER A 264 -17.14 2.04 -33.74
C SER A 264 -16.49 3.03 -34.71
N ARG A 265 -15.29 3.51 -34.38
CA ARG A 265 -14.51 4.39 -35.26
C ARG A 265 -14.07 3.69 -36.53
N THR A 266 -13.59 2.45 -36.44
CA THR A 266 -13.21 1.63 -37.60
C THR A 266 -14.42 1.32 -38.50
N ILE A 267 -15.59 1.07 -37.92
CA ILE A 267 -16.84 0.92 -38.69
C ILE A 267 -17.17 2.21 -39.44
N GLY A 268 -17.04 3.37 -38.78
CA GLY A 268 -17.23 4.67 -39.42
C GLY A 268 -16.30 4.90 -40.62
N GLU A 269 -15.02 4.56 -40.48
CA GLU A 269 -14.04 4.64 -41.57
C GLU A 269 -14.38 3.71 -42.74
N ALA A 270 -14.82 2.47 -42.45
CA ALA A 270 -15.25 1.52 -43.47
C ALA A 270 -16.50 2.01 -44.23
N ILE A 271 -17.47 2.61 -43.53
CA ILE A 271 -18.67 3.20 -44.16
C ILE A 271 -18.28 4.30 -45.15
N GLU A 272 -17.36 5.20 -44.77
CA GLU A 272 -16.88 6.26 -45.67
C GLU A 272 -16.14 5.69 -46.88
N GLN A 273 -15.34 4.64 -46.71
CA GLN A 273 -14.68 3.97 -47.85
C GLN A 273 -15.69 3.34 -48.81
N VAL A 274 -16.70 2.62 -48.30
CA VAL A 274 -17.77 2.04 -49.12
C VAL A 274 -18.53 3.12 -49.88
N ARG A 275 -18.80 4.25 -49.23
CA ARG A 275 -19.44 5.41 -49.86
C ARG A 275 -18.59 5.99 -50.98
N HIS A 276 -17.28 6.16 -50.78
CA HIS A 276 -16.34 6.60 -51.81
C HIS A 276 -16.31 5.64 -53.01
N LEU A 277 -16.25 4.33 -52.75
CA LEU A 277 -16.29 3.31 -53.81
C LEU A 277 -17.61 3.35 -54.59
N ALA A 278 -18.75 3.48 -53.90
CA ALA A 278 -20.05 3.57 -54.56
C ALA A 278 -20.12 4.79 -55.51
N VAL A 279 -19.57 5.94 -55.11
CA VAL A 279 -19.47 7.14 -55.97
C VAL A 279 -18.55 6.88 -57.16
N GLN A 280 -17.38 6.28 -56.95
CA GLN A 280 -16.46 5.94 -58.04
C GLN A 280 -17.09 4.98 -59.05
N VAL A 281 -17.76 3.93 -58.57
CA VAL A 281 -18.49 2.97 -59.42
C VAL A 281 -19.56 3.69 -60.22
N ALA A 282 -20.37 4.56 -59.59
CA ALA A 282 -21.41 5.33 -60.28
C ALA A 282 -20.82 6.20 -61.41
N VAL A 283 -19.70 6.88 -61.15
CA VAL A 283 -18.98 7.68 -62.16
C VAL A 283 -18.47 6.80 -63.31
N VAL A 284 -17.84 5.67 -63.01
CA VAL A 284 -17.31 4.75 -64.02
C VAL A 284 -18.42 4.14 -64.86
N THR A 285 -19.54 3.73 -64.27
CA THR A 285 -20.71 3.23 -65.01
C THR A 285 -21.33 4.30 -65.91
N ASN A 286 -21.29 5.57 -65.51
CA ASN A 286 -21.81 6.67 -66.32
C ASN A 286 -20.86 7.04 -67.48
N GLN A 287 -19.55 6.80 -67.32
CA GLN A 287 -18.55 6.98 -68.38
C GLN A 287 -18.53 5.82 -69.39
N LEU A 288 -18.89 4.61 -68.97
CA LEU A 288 -19.00 3.42 -69.83
C LEU A 288 -20.37 3.29 -70.54
N GLY A 289 -21.37 4.07 -70.11
CA GLY A 289 -22.74 4.05 -70.64
C GLY A 289 -23.03 5.07 -71.74
N ASN A 290 -22.02 5.83 -72.20
CA ASN A 290 -22.10 6.78 -73.31
C ASN A 290 -21.28 6.30 -74.51
#